data_AF-A0A6I6HIP5-F1
#
_entry.id   AF-A0A6I6HIP5-F1
#
_cell.length_a   1.000
_cell.length_b   1.000
_cell.length_c   1.000
_cell.angle_alpha   90.00
_cell.angle_beta   90.00
_cell.angle_gamma   90.00
#
_symmetry.space_group_name_H-M   'P 1'
#
loop_
_entity.id
_entity.type
_entity.pdbx_description
1 polymer ?
#
loop_
_entity_poly.entity_id
_entity_poly.type
_entity_poly.pdbx_seq_one_letter_code
_entity_poly.pdbx_strand_id
1 'polypeptide(L)'
;MFIKSTTLALALLLGTGCSHVTPNYDARFGDAVRDARKKMTLNPDAGKDGNPIAGMDGRSASESMKQYHESYKAPPPALNVINIGGQIGGTAK
;
A
#
# COMPACT_ATOMS: atom_id res chain seq x y z
N MET A 1 25.95 -46.73 43.62
CA MET A 1 26.61 -46.02 42.48
C MET A 1 25.67 -45.77 41.30
N PHE A 2 24.61 -46.58 41.09
CA PHE A 2 23.66 -46.44 39.99
C PHE A 2 22.74 -45.19 40.06
N ILE A 3 22.32 -44.78 41.27
CA ILE A 3 21.38 -43.65 41.46
C ILE A 3 22.01 -42.29 41.11
N LYS A 4 23.30 -42.10 41.38
CA LYS A 4 24.02 -40.86 41.02
C LYS A 4 24.28 -40.75 39.51
N SER A 5 24.37 -41.90 38.83
CA SER A 5 24.56 -41.99 37.37
C SER A 5 23.26 -41.66 36.63
N THR A 6 22.11 -42.12 37.13
CA THR A 6 20.80 -41.81 36.53
C THR A 6 20.40 -40.34 36.69
N THR A 7 20.73 -39.70 37.82
CA THR A 7 20.49 -38.26 38.01
C THR A 7 21.34 -37.39 37.08
N LEU A 8 22.58 -37.80 36.80
CA LEU A 8 23.47 -37.08 35.88
C LEU A 8 23.03 -37.23 34.42
N ALA A 9 22.57 -38.43 34.03
CA ALA A 9 22.02 -38.68 32.69
C ALA A 9 20.73 -37.89 32.43
N LEU A 10 19.84 -37.79 33.43
CA LEU A 10 18.61 -37.00 33.31
C LEU A 10 18.89 -35.49 33.20
N ALA A 11 19.85 -34.98 33.96
CA ALA A 11 20.28 -33.57 33.87
C ALA A 11 20.92 -33.24 32.50
N LEU A 12 21.67 -34.18 31.90
CA LEU A 12 22.21 -34.00 30.56
C LEU A 12 21.12 -33.96 29.49
N LEU A 13 20.08 -34.81 29.59
CA LEU A 13 18.95 -34.82 28.65
C LEU A 13 18.10 -33.53 28.73
N LEU A 14 17.94 -32.96 29.92
CA LEU A 14 17.20 -31.70 30.12
C LEU A 14 18.01 -30.48 29.65
N GLY A 15 19.35 -30.59 29.60
CA GLY A 15 20.26 -29.51 29.20
C GLY A 15 20.36 -29.27 27.68
N THR A 16 19.93 -30.22 26.84
CA THR A 16 20.02 -30.08 25.37
C THR A 16 18.97 -29.15 24.76
N GLY A 17 18.02 -28.64 25.56
CA GLY A 17 16.97 -27.73 25.10
C GLY A 17 17.32 -26.23 25.19
N CYS A 18 18.34 -25.84 25.95
CA CYS A 18 18.60 -24.43 26.28
C CYS A 18 19.56 -23.70 25.32
N SER A 19 20.11 -24.36 24.31
CA SER A 19 21.05 -23.74 23.34
C SER A 19 20.76 -24.14 21.90
N HIS A 20 19.48 -24.30 21.56
CA HIS A 20 19.12 -24.47 20.15
C HIS A 20 19.27 -23.11 19.45
N VAL A 21 20.45 -22.84 18.88
CA VAL A 21 20.62 -21.87 17.80
C VAL A 21 19.54 -22.20 16.78
N THR A 22 18.56 -21.32 16.62
CA THR A 22 17.46 -21.54 15.71
C THR A 22 18.07 -21.75 14.31
N PRO A 23 17.99 -22.95 13.73
CA PRO A 23 18.77 -23.26 12.53
C PRO A 23 18.23 -22.38 11.40
N ASN A 24 19.03 -21.40 10.99
CA ASN A 24 18.75 -20.50 9.86
C ASN A 24 17.58 -19.50 10.03
N TYR A 25 16.87 -19.46 11.16
CA TYR A 25 15.79 -18.47 11.34
C TYR A 25 16.34 -17.04 11.41
N ASP A 26 17.45 -16.84 12.12
CA ASP A 26 18.08 -15.53 12.24
C ASP A 26 18.64 -15.05 10.88
N ALA A 27 19.18 -15.99 10.08
CA ALA A 27 19.67 -15.70 8.73
C ALA A 27 18.56 -15.31 7.74
N ARG A 28 17.32 -15.74 7.98
CA ARG A 28 16.16 -15.50 7.11
C ARG A 28 15.18 -14.48 7.68
N PHE A 29 15.56 -13.81 8.77
CA PHE A 29 14.70 -12.82 9.39
C PHE A 29 14.42 -11.67 8.42
N GLY A 30 13.14 -11.41 8.18
CA GLY A 30 12.70 -10.37 7.25
C GLY A 30 12.65 -10.77 5.77
N ASP A 31 13.01 -12.00 5.40
CA ASP A 31 12.88 -12.49 4.01
C ASP A 31 11.45 -12.32 3.47
N ALA A 32 10.45 -12.68 4.27
CA ALA A 32 9.05 -12.56 3.90
C ALA A 32 8.63 -11.12 3.60
N VAL A 33 9.11 -10.15 4.40
CA VAL A 33 8.81 -8.72 4.21
C VAL A 33 9.53 -8.18 2.98
N ARG A 34 10.80 -8.59 2.77
CA ARG A 34 11.59 -8.20 1.59
C ARG A 34 10.97 -8.76 0.31
N ASP A 35 10.46 -9.99 0.36
CA ASP A 35 9.77 -10.63 -0.76
C ASP A 35 8.41 -9.97 -1.06
N ALA A 36 7.59 -9.72 -0.03
CA ALA A 36 6.35 -8.97 -0.17
C ALA A 36 6.59 -7.57 -0.76
N ARG A 37 7.61 -6.87 -0.26
CA ARG A 37 8.00 -5.56 -0.77
C ARG A 37 8.40 -5.63 -2.25
N LYS A 38 9.19 -6.62 -2.66
CA LYS A 38 9.55 -6.82 -4.08
C LYS A 38 8.31 -7.03 -4.94
N LYS A 39 7.35 -7.85 -4.49
CA LYS A 39 6.08 -8.10 -5.20
C LYS A 39 5.19 -6.85 -5.31
N MET A 40 5.24 -5.95 -4.32
CA MET A 40 4.47 -4.69 -4.31
C MET A 40 5.20 -3.52 -4.99
N THR A 41 6.47 -3.69 -5.35
CA THR A 41 7.25 -2.64 -6.02
C THR A 41 6.93 -2.65 -7.51
N LEU A 42 6.18 -1.65 -7.98
CA LEU A 42 5.76 -1.55 -9.39
C LEU A 42 6.95 -1.34 -10.35
N ASN A 43 7.91 -0.51 -9.96
CA ASN A 43 9.12 -0.26 -10.74
C ASN A 43 10.32 -0.04 -9.79
N PRO A 44 11.27 -0.99 -9.70
CA PRO A 44 12.45 -0.87 -8.84
C PRO A 44 13.46 0.19 -9.33
N ASP A 45 13.38 0.61 -10.59
CA ASP A 45 14.31 1.54 -11.24
C ASP A 45 13.68 2.93 -11.48
N ALA A 46 12.52 3.22 -10.88
CA ALA A 46 11.71 4.42 -11.12
C ALA A 46 12.40 5.79 -10.93
N GLY A 47 13.62 5.83 -10.38
CA GLY A 47 14.43 7.05 -10.24
C GLY A 47 15.82 6.98 -10.87
N LYS A 48 16.16 5.89 -11.60
CA LYS A 48 17.44 5.76 -12.29
C LYS A 48 17.42 6.45 -13.65
N ASP A 49 16.29 6.36 -14.34
CA ASP A 49 16.07 7.11 -15.57
C ASP A 49 15.50 8.48 -15.22
N GLY A 50 16.24 9.54 -15.56
CA GLY A 50 15.79 10.94 -15.42
C GLY A 50 14.70 11.34 -16.42
N ASN A 51 14.06 10.37 -17.07
CA ASN A 51 12.95 10.63 -17.97
C ASN A 51 11.79 11.20 -17.13
N PRO A 52 11.23 12.36 -17.52
CA PRO A 52 10.06 12.88 -16.84
C PRO A 52 8.94 11.84 -16.93
N ILE A 53 8.28 11.58 -15.81
CA ILE A 53 7.17 10.65 -15.73
C ILE A 53 6.15 11.05 -16.81
N ALA A 54 5.81 10.15 -17.73
CA ALA A 54 4.83 10.38 -18.79
C ALA A 54 3.39 10.38 -18.24
N GLY A 55 3.15 11.15 -17.17
CA GLY A 55 1.91 11.18 -16.40
C GLY A 55 1.55 12.59 -15.95
N MET A 56 0.49 12.68 -15.15
CA MET A 56 0.02 13.93 -14.57
C MET A 56 0.97 14.39 -13.46
N ASP A 57 1.28 15.68 -13.41
CA ASP A 57 2.06 16.24 -12.30
C ASP A 57 1.27 16.14 -10.97
N GLY A 58 1.99 16.18 -9.84
CA GLY A 58 1.37 16.01 -8.52
C GLY A 58 0.33 17.09 -8.17
N ARG A 59 0.48 18.30 -8.72
CA ARG A 59 -0.43 19.42 -8.44
C ARG A 59 -1.73 19.24 -9.23
N SER A 60 -1.65 18.98 -10.52
CA SER A 60 -2.76 18.62 -11.39
C SER A 60 -3.49 17.37 -10.89
N ALA A 61 -2.78 16.36 -10.38
CA ALA A 61 -3.41 15.20 -9.76
C ALA A 61 -4.24 15.59 -8.52
N SER A 62 -3.68 16.45 -7.66
CA SER A 62 -4.39 16.97 -6.48
C SER A 62 -5.65 17.75 -6.87
N GLU A 63 -5.53 18.68 -7.84
CA GLU A 63 -6.67 19.50 -8.26
C GLU A 63 -7.73 18.68 -8.98
N SER A 64 -7.34 17.67 -9.75
CA SER A 64 -8.29 16.74 -10.40
C SER A 64 -9.13 15.99 -9.37
N MET A 65 -8.53 15.51 -8.27
CA MET A 65 -9.28 14.83 -7.20
C MET A 65 -10.19 15.79 -6.42
N LYS A 66 -9.76 17.04 -6.22
CA LYS A 66 -10.63 18.08 -5.63
C LYS A 66 -11.83 18.35 -6.52
N GLN A 67 -11.63 18.60 -7.82
CA GLN A 67 -12.72 18.83 -8.76
C GLN A 67 -13.68 17.63 -8.84
N TYR A 68 -13.14 16.40 -8.82
CA TYR A 68 -13.95 15.20 -8.74
C TYR A 68 -14.85 15.21 -7.50
N HIS A 69 -14.29 15.51 -6.32
CA HIS A 69 -15.07 15.60 -5.09
C HIS A 69 -16.11 16.74 -5.10
N GLU A 70 -15.74 17.92 -5.59
CA GLU A 70 -16.66 19.07 -5.69
C GLU A 70 -17.83 18.80 -6.65
N SER A 71 -17.61 17.98 -7.70
CA SER A 71 -18.67 17.62 -8.64
C SER A 71 -19.84 16.87 -7.98
N TYR A 72 -19.62 16.19 -6.85
CA TYR A 72 -20.68 15.51 -6.08
C TYR A 72 -21.38 16.42 -5.07
N LYS A 73 -20.84 17.62 -4.79
CA LYS A 73 -21.45 18.58 -3.85
C LYS A 73 -22.49 19.47 -4.53
N ALA A 74 -22.30 19.75 -5.82
CA ALA A 74 -23.22 20.58 -6.58
C ALA A 74 -24.27 19.70 -7.29
N PRO A 75 -25.58 19.94 -7.09
CA PRO A 75 -26.60 19.39 -7.96
C PRO A 75 -26.27 19.75 -9.42
N PRO A 76 -26.38 18.82 -10.39
CA PRO A 76 -26.16 19.14 -11.79
C PRO A 76 -27.02 20.35 -12.16
N PRO A 77 -26.44 21.41 -12.75
CA PRO A 77 -27.23 22.56 -13.16
C PRO A 77 -28.34 22.06 -14.09
N ALA A 78 -29.57 22.54 -13.87
CA ALA A 78 -30.69 22.22 -14.73
C ALA A 78 -30.29 22.58 -16.16
N LEU A 79 -30.11 21.56 -17.00
CA LEU A 79 -29.79 21.74 -18.41
C LEU A 79 -31.01 22.41 -19.04
N ASN A 80 -30.94 23.71 -19.26
CA ASN A 80 -31.93 24.41 -20.06
C ASN A 80 -31.75 23.93 -21.50
N VAL A 81 -32.52 22.91 -21.88
CA VAL A 81 -32.69 22.52 -23.27
C VAL A 81 -33.19 23.77 -23.98
N ILE A 82 -32.32 24.39 -24.78
CA ILE A 82 -32.72 25.45 -25.71
C ILE A 82 -33.69 24.77 -26.68
N ASN A 83 -34.98 24.92 -26.39
CA ASN A 83 -36.02 24.42 -27.26
C ASN A 83 -36.01 25.33 -28.49
N ILE A 84 -35.37 24.88 -29.55
CA ILE A 84 -35.35 25.53 -30.86
C ILE A 84 -36.81 25.56 -31.35
N GLY A 85 -37.55 26.62 -31.01
CA GLY A 85 -38.96 26.78 -31.39
C GLY A 85 -39.88 27.58 -30.47
N GLY A 86 -39.41 28.30 -29.45
CA GLY A 86 -40.31 29.01 -28.53
C GLY A 86 -39.78 30.35 -28.02
N GLN A 87 -40.11 31.42 -28.76
CA GLN A 87 -40.17 32.84 -28.37
C GLN A 87 -39.12 33.38 -27.38
N ILE A 88 -38.17 34.11 -27.94
CA ILE A 88 -37.49 35.24 -27.31
C ILE A 88 -38.54 36.29 -26.88
N GLY A 89 -38.85 36.34 -25.59
CA GLY A 89 -39.83 37.30 -25.06
C GLY A 89 -39.91 37.23 -23.55
N GLY A 90 -38.99 37.92 -22.87
CA GLY A 90 -38.98 38.00 -21.41
C GLY A 90 -38.01 39.07 -20.93
N THR A 91 -38.30 40.31 -21.29
CA THR A 91 -37.66 41.52 -20.77
C THR A 91 -37.71 41.49 -19.24
N ALA A 92 -36.56 41.27 -18.59
CA ALA A 92 -36.42 41.48 -17.16
C ALA A 92 -36.18 42.98 -16.93
N LYS A 93 -37.14 43.62 -16.28
CA LYS A 93 -36.97 44.86 -15.55
C LYS A 93 -36.29 44.55 -14.21
#